data_AF-A0A857EZV1-F1
#
_entry.id   AF-A0A857EZV1-F1
#
_cell.length_a   1.000
_cell.length_b   1.000
_cell.length_c   1.000
_cell.angle_alpha   90.00
_cell.angle_beta   90.00
_cell.angle_gamma   90.00
#
_symmetry.space_group_name_H-M   'P 1'
#
loop_
_entity.id
_entity.type
_entity.pdbx_description
1 polymer ?
#
loop_
_entity_poly.entity_id
_entity_poly.type
_entity_poly.pdbx_seq_one_letter_code
_entity_poly.pdbx_strand_id
1 'polypeptide(L)'
;MKINSNLLRAAQVCVSKDILRPALVGIHISQKYVEATNGHVAIRMSHGVRLKTPVIINISGKIPARASVTDIRLKGEHIAVHYDENGLRVGISLISTITFHEFPNLDKVIPQAKDDELTPAFQVGYLAYLSKMFGTRYLHGAKFQFFGSRKPCCVRFSRKCREDYGNPLFILMPMRQHEGDYDD
;
A
#
# COMPACT_ATOMS: atom_id res chain seq x y z
N MET A 1 0.97 6.21 17.99
CA MET A 1 -0.11 5.35 17.45
C MET A 1 0.55 4.07 16.98
N LYS A 2 0.03 2.91 17.39
CA LYS A 2 0.70 1.63 17.13
C LYS A 2 0.06 0.93 15.92
N ILE A 3 0.84 0.69 14.88
CA ILE A 3 0.40 -0.01 13.66
C ILE A 3 1.30 -1.22 13.47
N ASN A 4 0.72 -2.33 12.99
CA ASN A 4 1.49 -3.52 12.62
C ASN A 4 2.51 -3.16 11.52
N SER A 5 3.78 -3.47 11.77
CA SER A 5 4.89 -3.09 10.87
C SER A 5 4.81 -3.75 9.50
N ASN A 6 4.14 -4.90 9.36
CA ASN A 6 3.89 -5.54 8.06
C ASN A 6 3.08 -4.64 7.12
N LEU A 7 2.05 -3.96 7.65
CA LEU A 7 1.21 -3.05 6.86
C LEU A 7 2.03 -1.86 6.36
N LEU A 8 2.83 -1.27 7.24
CA LEU A 8 3.67 -0.14 6.88
C LEU A 8 4.77 -0.54 5.89
N ARG A 9 5.39 -1.71 6.05
CA ARG A 9 6.37 -2.26 5.09
C ARG A 9 5.74 -2.47 3.71
N ALA A 10 4.57 -3.10 3.65
CA ALA A 10 3.85 -3.30 2.40
C ALA A 10 3.48 -1.96 1.74
N ALA A 11 2.97 -0.99 2.51
CA ALA A 11 2.67 0.35 2.02
C ALA A 11 3.93 1.08 1.51
N GLN A 12 5.05 0.99 2.22
CA GLN A 12 6.32 1.61 1.83
C GLN A 12 6.82 1.10 0.47
N VAL A 13 6.48 -0.11 0.04
CA VAL A 13 6.82 -0.61 -1.30
C VAL A 13 6.07 0.16 -2.39
N CYS A 14 4.88 0.67 -2.10
CA CYS A 14 3.98 1.30 -3.07
C CYS A 14 4.11 2.83 -3.11
N VAL A 15 4.93 3.47 -2.29
CA VAL A 15 5.10 4.94 -2.33
C VAL A 15 5.87 5.38 -3.59
N SER A 16 5.57 6.59 -4.06
CA SER A 16 6.31 7.24 -5.13
C SER A 16 7.72 7.63 -4.67
N LYS A 17 8.68 7.57 -5.59
CA LYS A 17 10.01 8.18 -5.42
C LYS A 17 10.09 9.57 -6.08
N ASP A 18 9.04 9.95 -6.80
CA ASP A 18 8.96 11.24 -7.48
C ASP A 18 8.54 12.33 -6.49
N ILE A 19 9.49 13.23 -6.20
CA ILE A 19 9.30 14.36 -5.28
C ILE A 19 8.29 15.39 -5.81
N LEU A 20 8.01 15.39 -7.12
CA LEU A 20 7.01 16.26 -7.74
C LEU A 20 5.58 15.79 -7.47
N ARG A 21 5.41 14.59 -6.89
CA ARG A 21 4.14 14.03 -6.44
C ARG A 21 4.13 13.89 -4.92
N PRO A 22 4.18 15.00 -4.17
CA PRO A 22 4.37 14.98 -2.72
C PRO A 22 3.29 14.21 -1.97
N ALA A 23 2.04 14.18 -2.42
CA ALA A 23 1.00 13.34 -1.80
C ALA A 23 1.33 11.82 -1.84
N LEU A 24 2.16 11.40 -2.80
CA LEU A 24 2.42 9.99 -3.11
C LEU A 24 3.74 9.48 -2.52
N VAL A 25 4.62 10.36 -2.04
CA VAL A 25 5.91 9.95 -1.46
C VAL A 25 5.77 9.42 -0.03
N GLY A 26 4.57 9.47 0.54
CA GLY A 26 4.26 9.01 1.88
C GLY A 26 3.20 7.91 1.92
N ILE A 27 3.09 7.29 3.09
CA ILE A 27 2.04 6.37 3.48
C ILE A 27 0.89 7.20 4.05
N HIS A 28 -0.30 7.04 3.48
CA HIS A 28 -1.52 7.63 4.01
C HIS A 28 -2.12 6.72 5.07
N ILE A 29 -2.31 7.26 6.27
CA ILE A 29 -3.02 6.60 7.37
C ILE A 29 -4.33 7.36 7.54
N SER A 30 -5.39 6.79 7.01
CA SER A 30 -6.75 7.30 7.14
C SER A 30 -7.37 6.87 8.47
N GLN A 31 -8.67 7.09 8.65
CA GLN A 31 -9.39 6.62 9.85
C GLN A 31 -9.48 5.09 9.94
N LYS A 32 -9.43 4.40 8.80
CA LYS A 32 -9.66 2.93 8.72
C LYS A 32 -8.49 2.19 8.09
N TYR A 33 -7.76 2.84 7.19
CA TYR A 33 -6.82 2.21 6.28
C TYR A 33 -5.43 2.81 6.33
N VAL A 34 -4.43 1.94 6.20
CA VAL A 34 -3.10 2.27 5.68
C VAL A 34 -3.17 2.13 4.16
N GLU A 35 -2.74 3.17 3.46
CA GLU A 35 -2.79 3.28 2.01
C GLU A 35 -1.47 3.84 1.46
N ALA A 36 -1.10 3.41 0.26
CA ALA A 36 0.02 3.98 -0.48
C ALA A 36 -0.17 3.76 -1.98
N THR A 37 0.36 4.66 -2.79
CA THR A 37 0.31 4.57 -4.25
C THR A 37 1.45 5.36 -4.88
N ASN A 38 1.95 4.87 -6.01
CA ASN A 38 2.91 5.58 -6.86
C ASN A 38 2.25 6.08 -8.16
N GLY A 39 0.92 5.94 -8.26
CA GLY A 39 0.14 6.26 -9.46
C GLY A 39 -0.03 5.10 -10.43
N HIS A 40 0.74 4.01 -10.29
CA HIS A 40 0.66 2.82 -11.15
C HIS A 40 0.17 1.59 -10.39
N VAL A 41 0.51 1.53 -9.10
CA VAL A 41 -0.03 0.54 -8.17
C VAL A 41 -0.49 1.24 -6.91
N ALA A 42 -1.51 0.69 -6.27
CA ALA A 42 -1.95 1.14 -4.96
C ALA A 42 -2.22 -0.05 -4.04
N ILE A 43 -2.05 0.17 -2.74
CA ILE A 43 -2.40 -0.80 -1.70
C ILE A 43 -3.30 -0.12 -0.68
N ARG A 44 -4.31 -0.85 -0.20
CA ARG A 44 -5.16 -0.46 0.92
C ARG A 44 -5.25 -1.61 1.91
N MET A 45 -5.02 -1.34 3.18
CA MET A 45 -5.02 -2.33 4.27
C MET A 45 -5.70 -1.75 5.51
N SER A 46 -6.52 -2.53 6.19
CA SER A 46 -7.19 -2.11 7.43
C SER A 46 -6.24 -2.19 8.62
N HIS A 47 -6.11 -1.11 9.40
CA HIS A 47 -5.16 -1.07 10.53
C HIS A 47 -5.79 -1.27 11.91
N GLY A 48 -7.12 -1.19 12.05
CA GLY A 48 -7.83 -1.39 13.32
C GLY A 48 -7.62 -0.29 14.39
N VAL A 49 -6.65 0.60 14.22
CA VAL A 49 -6.45 1.79 15.08
C VAL A 49 -7.56 2.82 14.87
N ARG A 50 -8.03 3.47 15.94
CA ARG A 50 -8.90 4.65 15.84
C ARG A 50 -8.06 5.90 15.62
N LEU A 51 -8.21 6.54 14.47
CA LEU A 51 -7.56 7.80 14.15
C LEU A 51 -8.64 8.87 13.85
N LYS A 52 -8.52 10.06 14.46
CA LYS A 52 -9.46 11.17 14.22
C LYS A 52 -9.17 11.87 12.90
N THR A 53 -7.91 12.24 12.70
CA THR A 53 -7.46 13.03 11.55
C THR A 53 -6.52 12.17 10.70
N PRO A 54 -6.84 11.94 9.42
CA PRO A 54 -5.92 11.30 8.49
C PRO A 54 -4.58 12.02 8.41
N VAL A 55 -3.52 11.28 8.11
CA VAL A 55 -2.17 11.84 7.97
C VAL A 55 -1.41 11.12 6.86
N ILE A 56 -0.59 11.86 6.13
CA ILE A 56 0.39 11.29 5.20
C ILE A 56 1.77 11.40 5.85
N ILE A 57 2.43 10.27 6.05
CA ILE A 57 3.75 10.20 6.66
C ILE A 57 4.76 9.56 5.72
N ASN A 58 5.96 10.12 5.65
CA ASN A 58 7.11 9.46 5.05
C ASN A 58 8.03 8.98 6.18
N ILE A 59 8.29 7.68 6.24
CA ILE A 59 9.18 7.05 7.22
C ILE A 59 10.55 6.92 6.57
N SER A 60 11.54 7.61 7.13
CA SER A 60 12.91 7.59 6.63
C SER A 60 13.55 6.22 6.79
N GLY A 61 14.16 5.73 5.70
CA GLY A 61 14.83 4.44 5.67
C GLY A 61 13.85 3.25 5.66
N LYS A 62 14.41 2.04 5.72
CA LYS A 62 13.61 0.81 5.72
C LYS A 62 13.12 0.49 7.12
N ILE A 63 11.86 0.11 7.24
CA ILE A 63 11.33 -0.45 8.50
C ILE A 63 12.03 -1.79 8.78
N PRO A 64 12.65 -2.00 9.96
CA PRO A 64 13.40 -3.22 10.28
C PRO A 64 12.56 -4.48 10.07
N ALA A 65 13.12 -5.52 9.44
CA ALA A 65 12.38 -6.75 9.12
C ALA A 65 11.83 -7.47 10.38
N ARG A 66 12.54 -7.39 11.51
CA ARG A 66 12.16 -7.97 12.79
C ARG A 66 11.04 -7.22 13.52
N ALA A 67 10.69 -6.01 13.09
CA ALA A 67 9.65 -5.23 13.74
C ALA A 67 8.28 -5.88 13.52
N SER A 68 7.53 -6.11 14.60
CA SER A 68 6.14 -6.56 14.58
C SER A 68 5.18 -5.36 14.68
N VAL A 69 5.56 -4.34 15.46
CA VAL A 69 4.76 -3.15 15.74
C VAL A 69 5.63 -1.90 15.58
N THR A 70 5.07 -0.88 14.93
CA THR A 70 5.65 0.47 14.85
C THR A 70 4.77 1.44 15.62
N ASP A 71 5.34 2.10 16.63
CA ASP A 71 4.71 3.23 17.31
C ASP A 71 5.10 4.55 16.63
N ILE A 72 4.14 5.13 15.91
CA ILE A 72 4.26 6.42 15.24
C ILE A 72 3.94 7.54 16.23
N ARG A 73 4.93 8.39 16.49
CA ARG A 73 4.81 9.55 17.37
C ARG A 73 4.88 10.80 16.50
N LEU A 74 3.86 11.63 16.60
CA LEU A 74 3.71 12.88 15.83
C LEU A 74 3.47 14.10 16.75
N LYS A 75 3.37 13.88 18.07
CA LYS A 75 3.23 14.94 19.07
C LYS A 75 4.59 15.14 19.72
N GLY A 76 5.27 16.23 19.37
CA GLY A 76 6.65 16.48 19.80
C GLY A 76 7.65 15.88 18.80
N GLU A 77 8.14 14.68 19.08
CA GLU A 77 9.10 14.01 18.21
C GLU A 77 8.39 13.32 17.04
N HIS A 78 8.72 13.72 15.81
CA HIS A 78 8.21 13.09 14.59
C HIS A 78 9.04 11.84 14.27
N ILE A 79 8.74 10.74 14.97
CA ILE A 79 9.51 9.50 14.90
C ILE A 79 8.62 8.24 14.84
N ALA A 80 9.15 7.19 14.24
CA ALA A 80 8.62 5.84 14.28
C ALA A 80 9.54 4.98 15.15
N VAL A 81 9.03 4.46 16.26
CA VAL A 81 9.76 3.50 17.10
C VAL A 81 9.31 2.09 16.74
N HIS A 82 10.25 1.22 16.40
CA HIS A 82 9.99 -0.14 15.94
C HIS A 82 10.26 -1.15 17.04
N TYR A 83 9.30 -2.02 17.30
CA TYR A 83 9.35 -3.07 18.32
C TYR A 83 9.20 -4.45 17.67
N ASP A 84 9.93 -5.44 18.16
CA ASP A 84 9.73 -6.85 17.76
C ASP A 84 8.53 -7.49 18.47
N GLU A 85 8.30 -8.78 18.22
CA GLU A 85 7.20 -9.56 18.82
C GLU A 85 7.26 -9.67 20.35
N ASN A 86 8.44 -9.50 20.95
CA ASN A 86 8.65 -9.52 22.40
C ASN A 86 8.54 -8.11 23.02
N GLY A 87 8.25 -7.09 22.22
CA GLY A 87 8.19 -5.70 22.67
C GLY A 87 9.56 -5.04 22.84
N LEU A 88 10.65 -5.66 22.37
CA LEU A 88 11.98 -5.05 22.40
C LEU A 88 12.12 -4.04 21.26
N ARG A 89 12.70 -2.86 21.56
CA ARG A 89 12.97 -1.83 20.55
C ARG A 89 14.08 -2.32 19.61
N VAL A 90 13.76 -2.43 18.33
CA VAL A 90 14.69 -2.87 17.27
C VAL A 90 15.13 -1.75 16.33
N GLY A 91 14.52 -0.57 16.42
CA GLY A 91 14.94 0.58 15.63
C GLY A 91 14.12 1.85 15.88
N ILE A 92 14.62 2.96 15.35
CA ILE A 92 13.93 4.26 15.32
C ILE A 92 14.16 4.86 13.94
N SER A 93 13.09 5.37 13.32
CA SER A 93 13.13 6.13 12.07
C SER A 93 12.57 7.53 12.28
N LEU A 94 13.12 8.51 11.56
CA LEU A 94 12.52 9.85 11.47
C LEU A 94 11.26 9.81 10.60
N ILE A 95 10.30 10.68 10.90
CA ILE A 95 9.09 10.87 10.12
C ILE A 95 9.04 12.30 9.58
N SER A 96 8.72 12.46 8.31
CA SER A 96 8.20 13.73 7.78
C SER A 96 6.71 13.62 7.49
N THR A 97 5.96 14.66 7.85
CA THR A 97 4.51 14.75 7.61
C THR A 97 4.23 15.60 6.39
N ILE A 98 3.32 15.15 5.54
CA ILE A 98 2.92 15.86 4.32
C ILE A 98 1.55 16.46 4.59
N THR A 99 1.48 17.80 4.70
CA THR A 99 0.29 18.52 5.19
C THR A 99 -0.40 19.36 4.12
N PHE A 100 0.31 19.75 3.05
CA PHE A 100 -0.20 20.66 2.01
C PHE A 100 -0.84 19.93 0.82
N HIS A 101 -0.83 18.60 0.82
CA HIS A 101 -1.35 17.79 -0.28
C HIS A 101 -2.27 16.70 0.24
N GLU A 102 -3.36 16.47 -0.47
CA GLU A 102 -4.30 15.42 -0.16
C GLU A 102 -3.92 14.11 -0.85
N PHE A 103 -4.09 13.01 -0.13
CA PHE A 103 -3.93 11.68 -0.72
C PHE A 103 -5.08 11.41 -1.70
N PRO A 104 -4.82 10.80 -2.87
CA PRO A 104 -5.88 10.48 -3.82
C PRO A 104 -6.94 9.56 -3.19
N ASN A 105 -8.20 9.86 -3.48
CA ASN A 105 -9.30 9.02 -3.01
C ASN A 105 -9.35 7.70 -3.79
N LEU A 106 -8.91 6.60 -3.17
CA LEU A 106 -8.92 5.28 -3.79
C LEU A 106 -10.34 4.71 -4.01
N ASP A 107 -11.37 5.20 -3.34
CA ASP A 107 -12.76 4.77 -3.61
C ASP A 107 -13.20 5.15 -5.03
N LYS A 108 -12.63 6.23 -5.59
CA LYS A 108 -12.85 6.63 -6.98
C LYS A 108 -12.06 5.80 -8.00
N VAL A 109 -11.03 5.08 -7.54
CA VAL A 109 -10.14 4.27 -8.37
C VAL A 109 -10.60 2.82 -8.40
N ILE A 110 -11.09 2.29 -7.27
CA ILE A 110 -11.54 0.91 -7.15
C ILE A 110 -12.78 0.72 -8.04
N PRO A 111 -12.72 -0.16 -9.05
CA PRO A 111 -13.86 -0.41 -9.94
C PRO A 111 -15.05 -0.97 -9.17
N GLN A 112 -16.25 -0.47 -9.49
CA GLN A 112 -17.51 -0.93 -8.90
C GLN A 112 -18.26 -1.89 -9.83
N ALA A 113 -17.99 -1.83 -11.14
CA ALA A 113 -18.59 -2.65 -12.17
C ALA A 113 -17.58 -2.93 -13.28
N LYS A 114 -17.88 -3.93 -14.12
CA LYS A 114 -17.15 -4.15 -15.37
C LYS A 114 -17.58 -3.13 -16.43
N ASP A 115 -16.63 -2.69 -17.25
CA ASP A 115 -16.91 -1.89 -18.44
C ASP A 115 -17.00 -2.77 -19.70
N ASP A 116 -16.15 -3.79 -19.80
CA ASP A 116 -16.12 -4.76 -20.89
C ASP A 116 -15.60 -6.13 -20.39
N GLU A 117 -15.56 -7.13 -21.26
CA GLU A 117 -15.06 -8.48 -20.94
C GLU A 117 -13.57 -8.68 -21.30
N LEU A 118 -12.91 -7.65 -21.81
CA LEU A 118 -11.51 -7.72 -22.20
C LEU A 118 -10.60 -7.64 -20.97
N THR A 119 -9.41 -8.25 -21.10
CA THR A 119 -8.39 -8.19 -20.06
C THR A 119 -7.47 -7.00 -20.26
N PRO A 120 -7.27 -6.15 -19.24
CA PRO A 120 -6.30 -5.06 -19.30
C PRO A 120 -4.86 -5.58 -19.43
N ALA A 121 -4.05 -4.86 -20.19
CA ALA A 121 -2.60 -5.05 -20.22
C ALA A 121 -1.91 -4.32 -19.05
N PHE A 122 -0.82 -4.90 -18.54
CA PHE A 122 -0.06 -4.37 -17.41
C PHE A 122 1.43 -4.37 -17.65
N GLN A 123 2.13 -3.40 -17.05
CA GLN A 123 3.58 -3.47 -17.00
C GLN A 123 4.00 -4.64 -16.10
N VAL A 124 4.72 -5.61 -16.68
CA VAL A 124 5.16 -6.85 -16.01
C VAL A 124 5.87 -6.58 -14.67
N GLY A 125 6.68 -5.51 -14.61
CA GLY A 125 7.42 -5.13 -13.41
C GLY A 125 6.54 -4.79 -12.19
N TYR A 126 5.26 -4.48 -12.39
CA TYR A 126 4.35 -4.20 -11.28
C TYR A 126 3.90 -5.45 -10.54
N LEU A 127 3.91 -6.62 -11.16
CA LEU A 127 3.61 -7.90 -10.48
C LEU A 127 4.63 -8.22 -9.38
N ALA A 128 5.88 -7.77 -9.54
CA ALA A 128 6.93 -7.93 -8.54
C ALA A 128 6.66 -7.16 -7.23
N TYR A 129 5.69 -6.23 -7.20
CA TYR A 129 5.30 -5.55 -5.95
C TYR A 129 4.63 -6.52 -4.97
N LEU A 130 3.88 -7.51 -5.48
CA LEU A 130 3.19 -8.50 -4.66
C LEU A 130 4.20 -9.28 -3.79
N SER A 131 5.27 -9.81 -4.40
CA SER A 131 6.30 -10.55 -3.67
C SER A 131 7.13 -9.66 -2.73
N LYS A 132 7.33 -8.39 -3.09
CA LYS A 132 8.03 -7.41 -2.22
C LYS A 132 7.23 -7.04 -0.96
N MET A 133 5.91 -6.98 -1.06
CA MET A 133 5.04 -6.59 0.07
C MET A 133 4.78 -7.75 1.04
N PHE A 134 4.45 -8.92 0.49
CA PHE A 134 3.81 -9.99 1.27
C PHE A 134 4.75 -11.06 1.79
N GLY A 135 6.05 -10.76 1.88
CA GLY A 135 7.07 -11.66 2.45
C GLY A 135 7.12 -13.04 1.79
N THR A 136 8.09 -13.86 2.20
CA THR A 136 8.23 -15.24 1.70
C THR A 136 7.99 -16.28 2.80
N ARG A 137 7.71 -15.85 4.04
CA ARG A 137 7.63 -16.74 5.21
C ARG A 137 6.46 -17.72 5.13
N TYR A 138 5.38 -17.35 4.43
CA TYR A 138 4.21 -18.20 4.19
C TYR A 138 3.73 -18.03 2.75
N LEU A 139 3.08 -19.07 2.21
CA LEU A 139 2.48 -19.02 0.88
C LEU A 139 1.21 -18.15 0.94
N HIS A 140 1.31 -16.94 0.40
CA HIS A 140 0.18 -16.05 0.19
C HIS A 140 -0.37 -16.21 -1.21
N GLY A 141 -1.57 -16.77 -1.33
CA GLY A 141 -2.29 -16.83 -2.59
C GLY A 141 -2.91 -15.49 -2.97
N ALA A 142 -3.01 -15.22 -4.27
CA ALA A 142 -3.62 -14.03 -4.83
C ALA A 142 -4.64 -14.42 -5.92
N LYS A 143 -5.76 -13.70 -5.98
CA LYS A 143 -6.78 -13.82 -7.02
C LYS A 143 -6.96 -12.46 -7.68
N PHE A 144 -6.75 -12.43 -8.98
CA PHE A 144 -6.90 -11.24 -9.82
C PHE A 144 -8.38 -11.08 -10.22
N GLN A 145 -8.85 -9.84 -10.19
CA GLN A 145 -10.20 -9.45 -10.58
C GLN A 145 -10.09 -8.37 -11.66
N PHE A 146 -10.60 -8.68 -12.84
CA PHE A 146 -10.61 -7.79 -13.99
C PHE A 146 -11.97 -7.13 -14.15
N PHE A 147 -11.95 -5.87 -14.60
CA PHE A 147 -13.13 -5.02 -14.73
C PHE A 147 -13.23 -4.41 -16.14
N GLY A 148 -12.45 -4.90 -17.08
CA GLY A 148 -12.38 -4.44 -18.46
C GLY A 148 -11.02 -3.86 -18.84
N SER A 149 -10.79 -3.70 -20.14
CA SER A 149 -9.52 -3.30 -20.77
C SER A 149 -8.89 -2.03 -20.18
N ARG A 150 -9.72 -1.06 -19.77
CA ARG A 150 -9.29 0.27 -19.29
C ARG A 150 -9.42 0.45 -17.78
N LYS A 151 -9.83 -0.59 -17.05
CA LYS A 151 -9.99 -0.52 -15.60
C LYS A 151 -8.78 -1.07 -14.86
N PRO A 152 -8.52 -0.56 -13.64
CA PRO A 152 -7.59 -1.20 -12.73
C PRO A 152 -7.97 -2.65 -12.44
N CYS A 153 -6.98 -3.55 -12.41
CA CYS A 153 -7.17 -4.86 -11.82
C CYS A 153 -7.08 -4.78 -10.31
N CYS A 154 -8.00 -5.44 -9.61
CA CYS A 154 -7.94 -5.61 -8.17
C CYS A 154 -7.43 -7.00 -7.82
N VAL A 155 -6.46 -7.08 -6.92
CA VAL A 155 -5.93 -8.33 -6.40
C VAL A 155 -6.43 -8.51 -4.97
N ARG A 156 -7.13 -9.63 -4.76
CA ARG A 156 -7.54 -10.10 -3.43
C ARG A 156 -6.65 -11.24 -2.99
N PHE A 157 -6.50 -11.40 -1.68
CA PHE A 157 -5.54 -12.35 -1.13
C PHE A 157 -6.17 -13.47 -0.32
N SER A 158 -5.41 -14.55 -0.14
CA SER A 158 -5.79 -15.69 0.69
C SER A 158 -6.17 -15.27 2.11
N ARG A 159 -6.94 -16.11 2.80
CA ARG A 159 -7.36 -15.84 4.20
C ARG A 159 -6.19 -15.48 5.10
N LYS A 160 -5.10 -16.24 5.05
CA LYS A 160 -3.90 -16.00 5.86
C LYS A 160 -3.29 -14.62 5.61
N CYS A 161 -3.14 -14.22 4.35
CA CYS A 161 -2.65 -12.89 3.99
C CYS A 161 -3.60 -11.78 4.50
N ARG A 162 -4.92 -12.01 4.43
CA ARG A 162 -5.91 -11.06 4.97
C ARG A 162 -5.80 -10.90 6.48
N GLU A 163 -5.52 -11.96 7.22
CA GLU A 163 -5.29 -11.89 8.67
C GLU A 163 -3.99 -11.14 9.00
N ASP A 164 -2.92 -11.42 8.26
CA ASP A 164 -1.58 -10.86 8.54
C ASP A 164 -1.43 -9.38 8.13
N TYR A 165 -2.19 -8.95 7.10
CA TYR A 165 -2.07 -7.62 6.48
C TYR A 165 -3.35 -6.78 6.53
N GLY A 166 -4.36 -7.19 7.30
CA GLY A 166 -5.58 -6.39 7.49
C GLY A 166 -6.45 -6.30 6.25
N ASN A 167 -6.73 -7.43 5.60
CA ASN A 167 -7.52 -7.52 4.37
C ASN A 167 -6.98 -6.62 3.23
N PRO A 168 -5.76 -6.89 2.72
CA PRO A 168 -5.16 -6.07 1.68
C PRO A 168 -5.99 -6.11 0.39
N LEU A 169 -6.14 -4.93 -0.22
CA LEU A 169 -6.62 -4.74 -1.59
C LEU A 169 -5.50 -4.08 -2.38
N PHE A 170 -4.91 -4.82 -3.30
CA PHE A 170 -3.89 -4.29 -4.20
C PHE A 170 -4.54 -3.93 -5.54
N ILE A 171 -4.21 -2.76 -6.07
CA ILE A 171 -4.78 -2.19 -7.27
C ILE A 171 -3.65 -2.00 -8.27
N LEU A 172 -3.85 -2.51 -9.49
CA LEU A 172 -2.89 -2.45 -10.58
C LEU A 172 -3.49 -1.64 -11.73
N MET A 173 -2.87 -0.51 -12.07
CA MET A 173 -3.35 0.35 -13.15
C MET A 173 -3.03 -0.27 -14.50
N PRO A 174 -3.97 -0.23 -15.47
CA PRO A 174 -3.72 -0.73 -16.81
C PRO A 174 -2.72 0.16 -17.54
N MET A 175 -2.02 -0.41 -18.51
CA MET A 175 -1.30 0.39 -19.50
C MET A 175 -2.28 1.01 -20.48
N ARG A 176 -1.90 2.15 -21.06
CA ARG A 176 -2.58 2.62 -22.28
C ARG A 176 -2.23 1.66 -23.40
N GLN A 177 -3.25 1.08 -24.01
CA GLN A 177 -3.12 0.20 -25.16
C GLN A 177 -3.24 1.04 -26.43
N HIS A 178 -2.39 0.77 -27.40
CA HIS A 178 -2.54 1.23 -28.78
C HIS A 178 -3.12 0.10 -29.64
N GLU A 179 -3.78 0.49 -30.73
CA GLU A 179 -4.35 -0.47 -31.68
C GLU A 179 -3.23 -1.35 -32.26
N GLY A 180 -3.36 -2.67 -32.16
CA GLY A 180 -2.36 -3.65 -32.60
C GLY A 180 -1.30 -4.06 -31.58
N ASP A 181 -1.35 -3.57 -30.33
CA ASP A 181 -0.40 -4.01 -29.27
C ASP A 181 -0.61 -5.48 -28.85
N TYR A 182 -1.85 -5.98 -29.00
CA TYR A 182 -2.27 -7.31 -28.61
C TYR A 182 -3.19 -7.85 -29.70
N ASP A 183 -2.92 -9.08 -30.14
CA ASP A 183 -3.82 -9.81 -31.03
C ASP A 183 -5.03 -10.28 -30.21
N ASP A 184 -6.16 -9.59 -30.37
CA ASP A 184 -7.48 -10.10 -29.93
C ASP A 184 -8.10 -10.98 -31.02
#